data_AF-A0A954FVZ8-F1
#
_entry.id   AF-A0A954FVZ8-F1
#
_cell.length_a   1.000
_cell.length_b   1.000
_cell.length_c   1.000
_cell.angle_alpha   90.00
_cell.angle_beta   90.00
_cell.angle_gamma   90.00
#
_symmetry.space_group_name_H-M   'P 1'
#
loop_
_entity.id
_entity.type
_entity.pdbx_description
1 polymer ?
#
loop_
_entity_poly.entity_id
_entity_poly.type
_entity_poly.pdbx_seq_one_letter_code
_entity_poly.pdbx_strand_id
1 'polypeptide(L)'
;AAVLALLLVIASRFTPRRIATAEVLLLVGLGTAALWSSRMVIWWAPVAAYYLALHGAAIWGKKLKGLTEPDEERALRYGGKWTIVTVGVIWICFAITPIGSQILHGKQVDFAKSVSSVTPIGAVNYLKEKQIKGQIFNSMELGDYLLWDGPKEIAVFANSHVHLLPHEVWDHYLRVVNLSSDAEELLGRYGVNTVVLDLPRRNNLMRRLENDGEWRVGYKDGSSVVLLRNKPLQ
;
A
#
# COMPACT_ATOMS: atom_id res chain seq x y z
N ALA A 1 0.20 14.65 -9.05
CA ALA A 1 1.43 15.43 -9.26
C ALA A 1 1.30 16.46 -10.39
N ALA A 2 0.94 16.05 -11.62
CA ALA A 2 0.83 16.96 -12.77
C ALA A 2 -0.09 18.17 -12.54
N VAL A 3 -1.27 17.97 -11.94
CA VAL A 3 -2.21 19.06 -11.60
C VAL A 3 -1.58 20.07 -10.63
N LEU A 4 -0.89 19.61 -9.58
CA LEU A 4 -0.20 20.49 -8.61
C LEU A 4 0.92 21.29 -9.27
N ALA A 5 1.68 20.66 -10.17
CA ALA A 5 2.74 21.35 -10.92
C ALA A 5 2.16 22.44 -11.83
N LEU A 6 1.06 22.15 -12.54
CA LEU A 6 0.38 23.12 -13.38
C LEU A 6 -0.15 24.31 -12.55
N LEU A 7 -0.79 24.02 -11.42
CA LEU A 7 -1.30 25.05 -10.51
C LEU A 7 -0.17 25.92 -9.95
N LEU A 8 0.99 25.35 -9.64
CA LEU A 8 2.18 26.09 -9.21
C LEU A 8 2.71 27.01 -10.31
N VAL A 9 2.80 26.55 -11.55
CA VAL A 9 3.22 27.39 -12.69
C VAL A 9 2.26 28.58 -12.85
N ILE A 10 0.96 28.31 -12.84
CA ILE A 10 -0.07 29.37 -12.91
C ILE A 10 0.07 30.33 -11.71
N ALA A 11 0.15 29.81 -10.48
CA ALA A 11 0.26 30.63 -9.29
C ALA A 11 1.54 31.48 -9.29
N SER A 12 2.68 30.93 -9.73
CA SER A 12 3.96 31.64 -9.83
C SER A 12 3.89 32.84 -10.78
N ARG A 13 3.03 32.78 -11.82
CA ARG A 13 2.85 33.86 -12.79
C ARG A 13 2.05 35.04 -12.25
N PHE A 14 1.11 34.79 -11.34
CA PHE A 14 0.18 35.79 -10.80
C PHE A 14 0.53 36.24 -9.37
N THR A 15 1.42 35.53 -8.70
CA THR A 15 1.77 35.81 -7.32
C THR A 15 2.53 37.14 -7.17
N PRO A 16 2.15 38.00 -6.21
CA PRO A 16 2.94 39.19 -5.87
C PRO A 16 4.13 38.87 -4.96
N ARG A 17 4.23 37.63 -4.47
CA ARG A 17 5.31 37.17 -3.59
C ARG A 17 6.56 36.90 -4.43
N ARG A 18 7.72 37.31 -3.91
CA ARG A 18 9.01 36.93 -4.51
C ARG A 18 9.24 35.43 -4.35
N ILE A 19 9.59 34.77 -5.46
CA ILE A 19 9.94 33.36 -5.48
C ILE A 19 11.38 33.23 -4.98
N ALA A 20 11.59 32.43 -3.93
CA ALA A 20 12.92 32.25 -3.34
C ALA A 20 13.73 31.22 -4.13
N THR A 21 15.07 31.35 -4.16
CA THR A 21 15.94 30.35 -4.81
C THR A 21 15.75 28.96 -4.21
N ALA A 22 15.60 28.87 -2.88
CA ALA A 22 15.36 27.61 -2.19
C ALA A 22 14.06 26.93 -2.66
N GLU A 23 13.01 27.71 -2.94
CA GLU A 23 11.74 27.18 -3.46
C GLU A 23 11.93 26.55 -4.84
N VAL A 24 12.61 27.24 -5.75
CA VAL A 24 12.92 26.71 -7.09
C VAL A 24 13.76 25.45 -6.98
N LEU A 25 14.82 25.47 -6.15
CA LEU A 25 15.70 24.31 -5.95
C LEU A 25 14.95 23.11 -5.39
N LEU A 26 14.07 23.32 -4.40
CA LEU A 26 13.29 22.24 -3.80
C LEU A 26 12.25 21.70 -4.78
N LEU A 27 11.49 22.55 -5.47
CA LEU A 27 10.44 22.14 -6.41
C LEU A 27 11.01 21.46 -7.66
N VAL A 28 12.10 21.99 -8.22
CA VAL A 28 12.76 21.41 -9.40
C VAL A 28 13.58 20.18 -9.02
N GLY A 29 14.38 20.25 -7.96
CA GLY A 29 15.21 19.13 -7.52
C GLY A 29 14.38 17.90 -7.12
N LEU A 30 13.41 18.06 -6.22
CA LEU A 30 12.51 16.97 -5.84
C LEU A 30 11.56 16.59 -6.98
N GLY A 31 11.23 17.53 -7.87
CA GLY A 31 10.39 17.28 -9.04
C GLY A 31 11.08 16.38 -10.05
N THR A 32 12.34 16.66 -10.37
CA THR A 32 13.17 15.79 -11.22
C THR A 32 13.39 14.43 -10.56
N ALA A 33 13.62 14.38 -9.24
CA ALA A 33 13.69 13.12 -8.52
C ALA A 33 12.36 12.33 -8.59
N ALA A 34 11.21 13.00 -8.55
CA ALA A 34 9.88 12.41 -8.73
C ALA A 34 9.63 11.89 -10.16
N LEU A 35 10.25 12.49 -11.18
CA LEU A 35 10.25 11.96 -12.54
C LEU A 35 11.14 10.72 -12.67
N TRP A 36 12.24 10.66 -11.91
CA TRP A 36 13.14 9.50 -11.87
C TRP A 36 12.54 8.31 -11.10
N SER A 37 11.84 8.58 -10.01
CA SER A 37 11.20 7.56 -9.16
C SER A 37 9.86 8.04 -8.61
N SER A 38 8.80 7.26 -8.83
CA SER A 38 7.47 7.55 -8.28
C SER A 38 7.46 7.67 -6.75
N ARG A 39 8.40 7.03 -6.05
CA ARG A 39 8.56 7.13 -4.59
C ARG A 39 8.92 8.56 -4.13
N MET A 40 9.59 9.34 -4.98
CA MET A 40 9.97 10.71 -4.66
C MET A 40 8.79 11.69 -4.73
N VAL A 41 7.64 11.29 -5.25
CA VAL A 41 6.39 12.07 -5.18
C VAL A 41 6.00 12.35 -3.73
N ILE A 42 6.31 11.43 -2.80
CA ILE A 42 6.05 11.59 -1.36
C ILE A 42 6.79 12.81 -0.79
N TRP A 43 8.01 13.09 -1.27
CA TRP A 43 8.81 14.23 -0.85
C TRP A 43 8.43 15.52 -1.58
N TRP A 44 8.12 15.41 -2.87
CA TRP A 44 7.78 16.57 -3.69
C TRP A 44 6.39 17.13 -3.40
N ALA A 45 5.38 16.28 -3.22
CA ALA A 45 3.98 16.72 -3.12
C ALA A 45 3.68 17.64 -1.91
N PRO A 46 4.18 17.39 -0.69
CA PRO A 46 3.99 18.30 0.44
C PRO A 46 4.64 19.67 0.22
N VAL A 47 5.85 19.68 -0.35
CA VAL A 47 6.57 20.93 -0.69
C VAL A 47 5.80 21.73 -1.74
N ALA A 48 5.33 21.04 -2.79
CA ALA A 48 4.51 21.64 -3.84
C ALA A 48 3.21 22.23 -3.28
N ALA A 49 2.50 21.49 -2.41
CA ALA A 49 1.28 21.97 -1.77
C ALA A 49 1.53 23.18 -0.85
N TYR A 50 2.62 23.17 -0.08
CA TYR A 50 3.02 24.28 0.78
C TYR A 50 3.25 25.58 0.00
N TYR A 51 4.07 25.54 -1.05
CA TYR A 51 4.33 26.72 -1.87
C TYR A 51 3.10 27.17 -2.67
N LEU A 52 2.27 26.23 -3.12
CA LEU A 52 1.01 26.55 -3.77
C LEU A 52 0.07 27.31 -2.83
N ALA A 53 -0.02 26.89 -1.56
CA ALA A 53 -0.82 27.58 -0.55
C ALA A 53 -0.30 29.00 -0.27
N LEU A 54 1.03 29.17 -0.20
CA LEU A 54 1.66 30.48 0.00
C LEU A 54 1.41 31.44 -1.18
N HIS A 55 1.54 30.95 -2.41
CA HIS A 55 1.23 31.76 -3.59
C HIS A 55 -0.26 32.06 -3.71
N GLY A 56 -1.12 31.09 -3.41
CA GLY A 56 -2.57 31.28 -3.35
C GLY A 56 -2.96 32.37 -2.35
N ALA A 57 -2.41 32.33 -1.14
CA ALA A 57 -2.63 33.34 -0.11
C ALA A 57 -2.17 34.74 -0.56
N ALA A 58 -1.02 34.84 -1.22
CA ALA A 58 -0.49 36.11 -1.72
C ALA A 58 -1.36 36.70 -2.85
N ILE A 59 -1.82 35.86 -3.79
CA ILE A 59 -2.71 36.27 -4.89
C ILE A 59 -4.05 36.74 -4.32
N TRP A 60 -4.62 35.96 -3.40
CA TRP A 60 -5.90 36.28 -2.76
C TRP A 60 -5.81 37.57 -1.94
N GLY A 61 -4.72 37.75 -1.18
CA GLY A 61 -4.47 38.95 -0.38
C GLY A 61 -4.32 40.22 -1.22
N LYS A 62 -3.69 40.15 -2.39
CA LYS A 62 -3.62 41.29 -3.34
C LYS A 62 -5.00 41.64 -3.90
N LYS A 63 -5.80 40.62 -4.23
CA LYS A 63 -7.16 40.80 -4.75
C LYS A 63 -8.11 41.39 -3.69
N LEU A 64 -7.94 41.02 -2.41
CA LEU A 64 -8.69 41.60 -1.28
C LEU A 64 -8.25 43.04 -0.96
N LYS A 65 -6.94 43.33 -0.95
CA LYS A 65 -6.41 44.69 -0.71
C LYS A 65 -6.80 45.69 -1.80
N GLY A 66 -7.06 45.24 -3.03
CA GLY A 66 -7.61 46.07 -4.10
C GLY A 66 -9.07 46.50 -3.89
N LEU A 67 -9.75 45.98 -2.85
CA LEU A 67 -11.17 46.22 -2.58
C LEU A 67 -11.44 46.94 -1.24
N THR A 68 -10.43 47.22 -0.40
CA THR A 68 -10.65 47.88 0.92
C THR A 68 -9.36 48.34 1.61
N GLU A 69 -9.38 49.52 2.25
CA GLU A 69 -8.35 49.94 3.22
C GLU A 69 -8.43 49.10 4.52
N PRO A 70 -7.31 48.64 5.10
CA PRO A 70 -7.31 47.76 6.26
C PRO A 70 -7.42 48.55 7.57
N ASP A 71 -8.50 48.29 8.30
CA ASP A 71 -8.71 48.72 9.69
C ASP A 71 -8.24 47.59 10.64
N GLU A 72 -7.50 47.90 11.71
CA GLU A 72 -6.90 46.92 12.63
C GLU A 72 -7.96 46.03 13.32
N GLU A 73 -9.13 46.59 13.61
CA GLU A 73 -10.28 45.85 14.16
C GLU A 73 -10.82 44.78 13.20
N ARG A 74 -10.75 45.04 11.88
CA ARG A 74 -11.17 44.09 10.86
C ARG A 74 -10.17 42.94 10.74
N ALA A 75 -8.87 43.20 10.84
CA ALA A 75 -7.82 42.17 10.75
C ALA A 75 -7.99 41.08 11.84
N LEU A 76 -8.29 41.49 13.09
CA LEU A 76 -8.57 40.57 14.20
C LEU A 76 -9.87 39.77 13.98
N ARG A 77 -10.93 40.41 13.48
CA ARG A 77 -12.20 39.73 13.14
C ARG A 77 -12.07 38.73 11.99
N TYR A 78 -11.25 39.04 10.97
CA TYR A 78 -10.95 38.10 9.89
C TYR A 78 -10.07 36.94 10.40
N GLY A 79 -9.10 37.20 11.28
CA GLY A 79 -8.30 36.16 11.93
C GLY A 79 -9.15 35.11 12.66
N GLY A 80 -10.10 35.56 13.51
CA GLY A 80 -11.01 34.66 14.21
C GLY A 80 -11.91 33.83 13.27
N LYS A 81 -12.45 34.46 12.20
CA LYS A 81 -13.24 33.76 11.18
C LYS A 81 -12.43 32.67 10.46
N TRP A 82 -11.19 32.98 10.05
CA TRP A 82 -10.34 32.01 9.37
C TRP A 82 -9.86 30.88 10.29
N THR A 83 -9.68 31.14 11.60
CA THR A 83 -9.44 30.07 12.58
C THR A 83 -10.62 29.11 12.64
N ILE A 84 -11.86 29.61 12.75
CA ILE A 84 -13.07 28.76 12.76
C ILE A 84 -13.19 27.97 11.46
N VAL A 85 -12.96 28.62 10.31
CA VAL A 85 -12.98 27.93 9.00
C VAL A 85 -11.90 26.85 8.93
N THR A 86 -10.68 27.14 9.40
CA THR A 86 -9.58 26.17 9.39
C THR A 86 -9.88 24.98 10.29
N VAL A 87 -10.36 25.22 11.51
CA VAL A 87 -10.77 24.16 12.43
C VAL A 87 -11.94 23.36 11.85
N GLY A 88 -12.91 24.02 11.23
CA GLY A 88 -14.04 23.37 10.55
C GLY A 88 -13.59 22.48 9.39
N VAL A 89 -12.65 22.95 8.55
CA VAL A 89 -12.07 22.14 7.46
C VAL A 89 -11.29 20.95 8.03
N ILE A 90 -10.45 21.15 9.05
CA ILE A 90 -9.73 20.07 9.72
C ILE A 90 -10.73 19.05 10.28
N TRP A 91 -11.81 19.50 10.91
CA TRP A 91 -12.86 18.64 11.45
C TRP A 91 -13.59 17.85 10.36
N ILE A 92 -13.95 18.49 9.24
CA ILE A 92 -14.57 17.83 8.09
C ILE A 92 -13.61 16.79 7.50
N CYS A 93 -12.35 17.16 7.26
CA CYS A 93 -11.34 16.22 6.76
C CYS A 93 -11.17 15.04 7.71
N PHE A 94 -11.08 15.29 9.03
CA PHE A 94 -11.01 14.26 10.06
C PHE A 94 -12.24 13.34 10.01
N ALA A 95 -13.45 13.90 9.99
CA ALA A 95 -14.72 13.16 9.99
C ALA A 95 -14.88 12.23 8.77
N ILE A 96 -14.26 12.57 7.64
CA ILE A 96 -14.27 11.75 6.41
C ILE A 96 -13.23 10.60 6.47
N THR A 97 -12.19 10.71 7.29
CA THR A 97 -11.21 9.62 7.43
C THR A 97 -11.86 8.35 8.01
N PRO A 98 -11.30 7.14 7.77
CA PRO A 98 -11.80 5.91 8.37
C PRO A 98 -11.85 5.99 9.90
N ILE A 99 -10.83 6.60 10.52
CA ILE A 99 -10.73 6.78 11.98
C ILE A 99 -11.81 7.75 12.48
N GLY A 100 -11.98 8.91 11.83
CA GLY A 100 -13.01 9.87 12.22
C GLY A 100 -14.42 9.34 12.01
N SER A 101 -14.66 8.61 10.91
CA SER A 101 -15.93 7.94 10.67
C SER A 101 -16.24 6.88 11.73
N GLN A 102 -15.24 6.09 12.14
CA GLN A 102 -15.37 5.09 13.21
C GLN A 102 -15.67 5.74 14.56
N ILE A 103 -14.97 6.83 14.93
CA ILE A 103 -15.18 7.55 16.20
C ILE A 103 -16.55 8.22 16.25
N LEU A 104 -16.96 8.88 15.15
CA LEU A 104 -18.19 9.70 15.13
C LEU A 104 -19.45 8.88 14.88
N HIS A 105 -19.38 7.82 14.08
CA HIS A 105 -20.56 7.08 13.62
C HIS A 105 -20.56 5.60 14.06
N GLY A 106 -19.51 5.14 14.76
CA GLY A 106 -19.38 3.74 15.17
C GLY A 106 -19.26 2.75 14.00
N LYS A 107 -19.07 3.25 12.77
CA LYS A 107 -19.03 2.41 11.56
C LYS A 107 -17.72 1.63 11.56
N GLN A 108 -17.81 0.32 11.78
CA GLN A 108 -16.65 -0.55 11.62
C GLN A 108 -16.32 -0.67 10.13
N VAL A 109 -15.04 -0.53 9.84
CA VAL A 109 -14.51 -0.68 8.49
C VAL A 109 -14.57 -2.16 8.13
N ASP A 110 -15.28 -2.50 7.06
CA ASP A 110 -15.27 -3.85 6.51
C ASP A 110 -13.85 -4.15 5.99
N PHE A 111 -13.12 -4.97 6.75
CA PHE A 111 -11.72 -5.27 6.47
C PHE A 111 -11.54 -5.87 5.08
N ALA A 112 -12.45 -6.77 4.67
CA ALA A 112 -12.38 -7.43 3.36
C ALA A 112 -12.50 -6.44 2.19
N LYS A 113 -13.22 -5.33 2.40
CA LYS A 113 -13.33 -4.22 1.42
C LYS A 113 -12.18 -3.22 1.49
N SER A 114 -11.35 -3.31 2.52
CA SER A 114 -10.26 -2.36 2.78
C SER A 114 -8.90 -2.88 2.34
N VAL A 115 -8.84 -4.14 1.92
CA VAL A 115 -7.64 -4.75 1.35
C VAL A 115 -7.84 -5.01 -0.14
N SER A 116 -6.74 -5.31 -0.82
CA SER A 116 -6.78 -5.69 -2.23
C SER A 116 -7.62 -6.95 -2.44
N SER A 117 -8.25 -7.09 -3.61
CA SER A 117 -9.02 -8.28 -3.97
C SER A 117 -8.16 -9.55 -4.06
N VAL A 118 -6.84 -9.40 -4.19
CA VAL A 118 -5.89 -10.54 -4.21
C VAL A 118 -5.40 -10.95 -2.82
N THR A 119 -5.82 -10.27 -1.76
CA THR A 119 -5.45 -10.62 -0.39
C THR A 119 -6.05 -11.98 -0.01
N PRO A 120 -5.26 -12.95 0.49
CA PRO A 120 -5.68 -14.33 0.65
C PRO A 120 -6.47 -14.55 1.96
N ILE A 121 -7.50 -13.75 2.22
CA ILE A 121 -8.33 -13.84 3.45
C ILE A 121 -8.93 -15.24 3.59
N GLY A 122 -9.49 -15.75 2.50
CA GLY A 122 -10.13 -17.06 2.44
C GLY A 122 -9.16 -18.21 2.75
N ALA A 123 -8.00 -18.23 2.10
CA ALA A 123 -6.97 -19.21 2.36
C ALA A 123 -6.44 -19.12 3.81
N VAL A 124 -6.20 -17.93 4.35
CA VAL A 124 -5.75 -17.76 5.73
C VAL A 124 -6.78 -18.27 6.75
N ASN A 125 -8.06 -17.96 6.55
CA ASN A 125 -9.14 -18.48 7.39
C ASN A 125 -9.17 -20.01 7.36
N TYR A 126 -9.01 -20.62 6.17
CA TYR A 126 -8.91 -22.07 6.04
C TYR A 126 -7.71 -22.66 6.78
N LEU A 127 -6.52 -22.06 6.66
CA LEU A 127 -5.32 -22.51 7.36
C LEU A 127 -5.50 -22.46 8.89
N LYS A 128 -6.16 -21.42 9.40
CA LYS A 128 -6.51 -21.28 10.83
C LYS A 128 -7.52 -22.33 11.28
N GLU A 129 -8.60 -22.51 10.51
CA GLU A 129 -9.65 -23.49 10.81
C GLU A 129 -9.08 -24.91 10.87
N LYS A 130 -8.19 -25.27 9.93
CA LYS A 130 -7.51 -26.57 9.90
C LYS A 130 -6.31 -26.68 10.83
N GLN A 131 -5.98 -25.61 11.55
CA GLN A 131 -4.83 -25.53 12.46
C GLN A 131 -3.55 -26.04 11.78
N ILE A 132 -3.28 -25.57 10.56
CA ILE A 132 -2.07 -25.94 9.82
C ILE A 132 -0.83 -25.45 10.58
N LYS A 133 0.21 -26.29 10.60
CA LYS A 133 1.46 -26.06 11.32
C LYS A 133 2.66 -26.45 10.45
N GLY A 134 3.84 -25.97 10.83
CA GLY A 134 5.10 -26.33 10.19
C GLY A 134 5.39 -25.54 8.92
N GLN A 135 6.37 -26.02 8.16
CA GLN A 135 6.79 -25.37 6.92
C GLN A 135 5.72 -25.52 5.85
N ILE A 136 5.25 -24.38 5.34
CA ILE A 136 4.42 -24.32 4.14
C ILE A 136 5.25 -23.82 2.97
N PHE A 137 4.84 -24.16 1.74
CA PHE A 137 5.29 -23.45 0.55
C PHE A 137 4.22 -22.44 0.16
N ASN A 138 4.58 -21.17 0.04
CA ASN A 138 3.64 -20.14 -0.35
C ASN A 138 4.17 -19.30 -1.51
N SER A 139 3.25 -18.72 -2.27
CA SER A 139 3.61 -17.66 -3.20
C SER A 139 4.11 -16.44 -2.45
N MET A 140 5.22 -15.84 -2.90
CA MET A 140 5.90 -14.75 -2.20
C MET A 140 4.95 -13.59 -1.90
N GLU A 141 4.07 -13.24 -2.85
CA GLU A 141 3.13 -12.11 -2.66
C GLU A 141 2.10 -12.36 -1.56
N LEU A 142 1.85 -13.63 -1.21
CA LEU A 142 0.95 -13.99 -0.12
C LEU A 142 1.69 -14.04 1.23
N GLY A 143 3.03 -14.06 1.20
CA GLY A 143 3.87 -14.34 2.36
C GLY A 143 3.74 -13.31 3.48
N ASP A 144 3.71 -12.01 3.15
CA ASP A 144 3.58 -10.97 4.18
C ASP A 144 2.22 -11.00 4.88
N TYR A 145 1.15 -11.31 4.14
CA TYR A 145 -0.18 -11.45 4.72
C TYR A 145 -0.28 -12.73 5.57
N LEU A 146 0.33 -13.84 5.12
CA LEU A 146 0.44 -15.07 5.89
C LEU A 146 1.24 -14.87 7.19
N LEU A 147 2.27 -14.03 7.18
CA LEU A 147 3.00 -13.66 8.41
C LEU A 147 2.16 -12.78 9.34
N TRP A 148 1.36 -11.88 8.78
CA TRP A 148 0.55 -10.95 9.56
C TRP A 148 -0.66 -11.64 10.23
N ASP A 149 -1.39 -12.47 9.49
CA ASP A 149 -2.66 -13.05 9.96
C ASP A 149 -2.75 -14.57 9.76
N GLY A 150 -1.69 -15.26 9.38
CA GLY A 150 -1.68 -16.73 9.32
C GLY A 150 -1.69 -17.41 10.70
N PRO A 151 -1.77 -18.76 10.74
CA PRO A 151 -1.58 -19.50 11.98
C PRO A 151 -0.22 -19.20 12.64
N LYS A 152 -0.16 -19.16 13.96
CA LYS A 152 1.10 -18.83 14.68
C LYS A 152 2.23 -19.84 14.49
N GLU A 153 1.87 -21.08 14.17
CA GLU A 153 2.79 -22.22 14.09
C GLU A 153 3.21 -22.56 12.64
N ILE A 154 2.82 -21.75 11.65
CA ILE A 154 3.33 -21.91 10.29
C ILE A 154 4.65 -21.17 10.09
N ALA A 155 5.54 -21.79 9.33
CA ALA A 155 6.70 -21.12 8.76
C ALA A 155 6.43 -20.89 7.26
N VAL A 156 6.40 -19.63 6.83
CA VAL A 156 6.27 -19.27 5.41
C VAL A 156 7.59 -19.53 4.69
N PHE A 157 7.52 -19.88 3.41
CA PHE A 157 8.71 -20.15 2.58
C PHE A 157 9.38 -18.86 2.09
N ALA A 158 8.57 -17.90 1.65
CA ALA A 158 9.03 -16.63 1.11
C ALA A 158 8.02 -15.51 1.35
N ASN A 159 8.51 -14.28 1.52
CA ASN A 159 7.73 -13.05 1.62
C ASN A 159 8.44 -11.92 0.84
N SER A 160 7.97 -10.67 0.90
CA SER A 160 8.61 -9.56 0.17
C SER A 160 10.06 -9.27 0.59
N HIS A 161 10.53 -9.80 1.71
CA HIS A 161 11.90 -9.64 2.21
C HIS A 161 12.87 -10.68 1.60
N VAL A 162 12.77 -10.92 0.29
CA VAL A 162 13.58 -11.94 -0.42
C VAL A 162 15.09 -11.76 -0.26
N HIS A 163 15.55 -10.52 -0.04
CA HIS A 163 16.96 -10.20 0.20
C HIS A 163 17.51 -10.79 1.51
N LEU A 164 16.64 -11.24 2.42
CA LEU A 164 17.01 -11.93 3.65
C LEU A 164 17.05 -13.45 3.47
N LEU A 165 16.52 -13.98 2.37
CA LEU A 165 16.58 -15.42 2.10
C LEU A 165 18.00 -15.80 1.66
N PRO A 166 18.55 -16.93 2.15
CA PRO A 166 19.77 -17.49 1.60
C PRO A 166 19.62 -17.72 0.10
N HIS A 167 20.68 -17.46 -0.67
CA HIS A 167 20.65 -17.54 -2.12
C HIS A 167 20.17 -18.91 -2.63
N GLU A 168 20.59 -20.01 -1.99
CA GLU A 168 20.16 -21.37 -2.32
C GLU A 168 18.64 -21.55 -2.13
N VAL A 169 18.06 -21.02 -1.04
CA VAL A 169 16.61 -21.09 -0.78
C VAL A 169 15.83 -20.30 -1.83
N TRP A 170 16.36 -19.15 -2.25
CA TRP A 170 15.77 -18.36 -3.31
C TRP A 170 15.82 -19.04 -4.68
N ASP A 171 16.93 -19.73 -5.00
CA ASP A 171 17.02 -20.56 -6.22
C ASP A 171 15.99 -21.70 -6.20
N HIS A 172 15.87 -22.42 -5.08
CA HIS A 172 14.86 -23.47 -4.93
C HIS A 172 13.43 -22.93 -5.06
N TYR A 173 13.16 -21.74 -4.51
CA TYR A 173 11.88 -21.07 -4.68
C TYR A 173 11.55 -20.85 -6.17
N LEU A 174 12.51 -20.30 -6.91
CA LEU A 174 12.35 -20.02 -8.35
C LEU A 174 12.15 -21.31 -9.14
N ARG A 175 12.88 -22.38 -8.82
CA ARG A 175 12.73 -23.70 -9.47
C ARG A 175 11.31 -24.26 -9.29
N VAL A 176 10.78 -24.25 -8.07
CA VAL A 176 9.40 -24.71 -7.79
C VAL A 176 8.37 -23.84 -8.54
N VAL A 177 8.49 -22.50 -8.47
CA VAL A 177 7.54 -21.60 -9.16
C VAL A 177 7.60 -21.74 -10.68
N ASN A 178 8.78 -22.05 -11.23
CA ASN A 178 9.01 -22.23 -12.66
C ASN A 178 8.77 -23.67 -13.15
N LEU A 179 8.11 -24.52 -12.35
CA LEU A 179 7.72 -25.89 -12.75
C LEU A 179 8.91 -26.78 -13.11
N SER A 180 10.04 -26.63 -12.41
CA SER A 180 11.19 -27.51 -12.62
C SER A 180 10.82 -28.97 -12.35
N SER A 181 11.51 -29.90 -13.02
CA SER A 181 11.22 -31.35 -12.91
C SER A 181 11.40 -31.90 -11.49
N ASP A 182 12.23 -31.24 -10.68
CA ASP A 182 12.56 -31.58 -9.30
C ASP A 182 11.71 -30.82 -8.26
N ALA A 183 10.66 -30.09 -8.68
CA ALA A 183 9.85 -29.30 -7.77
C ALA A 183 9.28 -30.13 -6.60
N GLU A 184 8.84 -31.36 -6.86
CA GLU A 184 8.29 -32.25 -5.84
C GLU A 184 9.37 -32.73 -4.84
N GLU A 185 10.58 -33.01 -5.34
CA GLU A 185 11.75 -33.35 -4.51
C GLU A 185 12.13 -32.18 -3.61
N LEU A 186 12.16 -30.96 -4.15
CA LEU A 186 12.43 -29.75 -3.38
C LEU A 186 11.37 -29.54 -2.29
N LEU A 187 10.08 -29.65 -2.61
CA LEU A 187 9.01 -29.56 -1.61
C LEU A 187 9.17 -30.63 -0.52
N GLY A 188 9.59 -31.84 -0.90
CA GLY A 188 9.93 -32.92 0.03
C GLY A 188 11.12 -32.59 0.95
N ARG A 189 12.20 -32.03 0.41
CA ARG A 189 13.41 -31.62 1.15
C ARG A 189 13.10 -30.61 2.26
N TYR A 190 12.10 -29.76 2.05
CA TYR A 190 11.65 -28.77 3.04
C TYR A 190 10.53 -29.27 3.96
N GLY A 191 10.13 -30.55 3.87
CA GLY A 191 9.05 -31.10 4.68
C GLY A 191 7.68 -30.45 4.40
N VAL A 192 7.46 -29.96 3.17
CA VAL A 192 6.25 -29.20 2.85
C VAL A 192 5.06 -30.15 2.69
N ASN A 193 4.07 -29.93 3.56
CA ASN A 193 2.78 -30.64 3.55
C ASN A 193 1.61 -29.76 3.10
N THR A 194 1.82 -28.45 2.96
CA THR A 194 0.80 -27.49 2.55
C THR A 194 1.40 -26.45 1.60
N VAL A 195 0.70 -26.23 0.47
CA VAL A 195 1.10 -25.28 -0.56
C VAL A 195 0.00 -24.21 -0.71
N VAL A 196 0.36 -22.93 -0.68
CA VAL A 196 -0.56 -21.79 -0.79
C VAL A 196 -0.20 -20.94 -2.00
N LEU A 197 -1.02 -20.95 -3.03
CA LEU A 197 -0.74 -20.27 -4.29
C LEU A 197 -1.72 -19.15 -4.57
N ASP A 198 -1.25 -18.07 -5.19
CA ASP A 198 -2.13 -17.03 -5.71
C ASP A 198 -2.63 -17.36 -7.12
N LEU A 199 -3.91 -17.09 -7.32
CA LEU A 199 -4.62 -17.28 -8.56
C LEU A 199 -5.00 -15.92 -9.15
N PRO A 200 -5.09 -15.83 -10.50
CA PRO A 200 -4.87 -16.90 -11.47
C PRO A 200 -3.40 -17.12 -11.86
N ARG A 201 -2.45 -16.33 -11.33
CA ARG A 201 -1.06 -16.29 -11.80
C ARG A 201 -0.33 -17.64 -11.70
N ARG A 202 -0.57 -18.44 -10.66
CA ARG A 202 0.09 -19.75 -10.46
C ARG A 202 -0.81 -20.96 -10.77
N ASN A 203 -1.79 -20.77 -11.66
CA ASN A 203 -2.70 -21.84 -12.07
C ASN A 203 -1.99 -23.03 -12.75
N ASN A 204 -0.88 -22.79 -13.47
CA ASN A 204 -0.07 -23.88 -14.06
C ASN A 204 0.62 -24.75 -12.98
N LEU A 205 1.15 -24.14 -11.93
CA LEU A 205 1.76 -24.84 -10.80
C LEU A 205 0.73 -25.65 -10.01
N MET A 206 -0.43 -25.05 -9.74
CA MET A 206 -1.55 -25.76 -9.13
C MET A 206 -1.91 -27.03 -9.93
N ARG A 207 -2.13 -26.90 -11.25
CA ARG A 207 -2.44 -28.06 -12.10
C ARG A 207 -1.34 -29.11 -12.11
N ARG A 208 -0.06 -28.70 -12.16
CA ARG A 208 1.05 -29.65 -12.15
C ARG A 208 1.08 -30.47 -10.86
N LEU A 209 0.93 -29.81 -9.71
CA LEU A 209 0.94 -30.49 -8.41
C LEU A 209 -0.28 -31.41 -8.24
N GLU A 210 -1.44 -31.03 -8.76
CA GLU A 210 -2.65 -31.89 -8.74
C GLU A 210 -2.52 -33.12 -9.64
N ASN A 211 -1.88 -32.99 -10.82
CA ASN A 211 -1.77 -34.07 -11.79
C ASN A 211 -0.99 -35.28 -11.28
N ASP A 212 0.01 -35.06 -10.42
CA ASP A 212 0.88 -36.13 -9.92
C ASP A 212 0.20 -36.95 -8.80
N GLY A 213 -1.02 -36.56 -8.37
CA GLY A 213 -1.82 -37.29 -7.38
C GLY A 213 -1.31 -37.19 -5.94
N GLU A 214 -0.16 -36.57 -5.72
CA GLU A 214 0.42 -36.32 -4.40
C GLU A 214 -0.29 -35.19 -3.63
N TRP A 215 -0.95 -34.28 -4.35
CA TRP A 215 -1.63 -33.12 -3.78
C TRP A 215 -3.13 -33.13 -4.04
N ARG A 216 -3.90 -32.60 -3.10
CA ARG A 216 -5.34 -32.33 -3.25
C ARG A 216 -5.69 -30.90 -2.88
N VAL A 217 -6.73 -30.34 -3.52
CA VAL A 217 -7.27 -29.02 -3.16
C VAL A 217 -7.99 -29.12 -1.82
N GLY A 218 -7.47 -28.41 -0.82
CA GLY A 218 -8.13 -28.22 0.48
C GLY A 218 -9.05 -27.00 0.49
N TYR A 219 -8.64 -25.93 -0.20
CA TYR A 219 -9.40 -24.69 -0.34
C TYR A 219 -9.09 -24.01 -1.66
N LYS A 220 -10.07 -23.34 -2.26
CA LYS A 220 -9.89 -22.52 -3.47
C LYS A 220 -10.94 -21.45 -3.57
N ASP A 221 -10.52 -20.23 -3.87
CA ASP A 221 -11.38 -19.11 -4.24
C ASP A 221 -10.85 -18.42 -5.52
N GLY A 222 -11.32 -17.19 -5.79
CA GLY A 222 -10.92 -16.44 -6.98
C GLY A 222 -9.48 -15.91 -6.96
N SER A 223 -8.85 -15.81 -5.79
CA SER A 223 -7.53 -15.19 -5.61
C SER A 223 -6.46 -16.15 -5.09
N SER A 224 -6.85 -17.30 -4.54
CA SER A 224 -5.93 -18.21 -3.86
C SER A 224 -6.38 -19.67 -3.86
N VAL A 225 -5.43 -20.57 -3.67
CA VAL A 225 -5.65 -22.01 -3.49
C VAL A 225 -4.73 -22.54 -2.39
N VAL A 226 -5.26 -23.44 -1.56
CA VAL A 226 -4.51 -24.22 -0.59
C VAL A 226 -4.53 -25.68 -1.03
N LEU A 227 -3.36 -26.23 -1.31
CA LEU A 227 -3.15 -27.65 -1.61
C LEU A 227 -2.60 -28.35 -0.38
N LEU A 228 -3.09 -29.55 -0.13
CA LEU A 228 -2.65 -30.42 0.95
C LEU A 228 -2.02 -31.67 0.36
N ARG A 229 -0.90 -32.11 0.93
CA ARG A 229 -0.26 -33.37 0.55
C ARG A 229 -1.15 -34.53 1.01
N ASN A 230 -1.39 -35.51 0.13
CA ASN A 230 -2.24 -36.68 0.42
C ASN A 230 -1.59 -37.61 1.45
N LYS A 231 -0.26 -37.75 1.40
CA LYS A 231 0.55 -38.49 2.37
C LYS A 231 1.53 -37.52 3.05
N PRO A 232 1.18 -36.96 4.22
CA PRO A 232 2.05 -36.01 4.91
C PRO A 232 3.42 -36.61 5.23
N LEU A 233 4.46 -35.81 5.04
CA LEU A 233 5.82 -36.08 5.49
C LEU A 233 5.89 -35.88 7.01
N GLN A 234 6.66 -36.75 7.68
CA GLN A 234 6.90 -36.70 9.14
C GLN A 234 7.98 -35.68 9.49
#